data_AF-A0AA43FAN3-F1
#
_entry.id   AF-A0AA43FAN3-F1
#
_cell.length_a   1.000
_cell.length_b   1.000
_cell.length_c   1.000
_cell.angle_alpha   90.00
_cell.angle_beta   90.00
_cell.angle_gamma   90.00
#
_symmetry.space_group_name_H-M   'P 1'
#
loop_
_entity.id
_entity.type
_entity.pdbx_description
1 polymer ?
#
loop_
_entity_poly.entity_id
_entity_poly.type
_entity_poly.pdbx_seq_one_letter_code
_entity_poly.pdbx_strand_id
1 'polypeptide(L)'
;MSDNEFGGFDLPGGSRTRTSEDPLADFVDIIGDEQDEFIDLAAVESDDDVFSKVIPMPGVGVDLASDPLDSAEVGAMQSMLEELIAQLLEAKTMPLSQNVLVNKAAFITNLERILSLLPEEVRAARWMIREQEAFVARVNEKSKGIMAQTNQKAHAIMENARHQADLMVSQSNIVAEAVEEANILVRNAEGEGRRIRLQAEDYSEDRLVQLEHLFGNLVRQVRETRSEFHQARPPAGDIPILD
;
A
#
# COMPACT_ATOMS: atom_id res chain seq x y z
N MET A 1 -14.30 -66.91 40.42
CA MET A 1 -13.69 -67.62 39.28
C MET A 1 -14.78 -67.90 38.29
N SER A 2 -14.76 -67.59 37.02
CA SER A 2 -13.90 -66.82 36.12
C SER A 2 -14.74 -66.85 34.85
N ASP A 3 -14.96 -65.74 34.17
CA ASP A 3 -14.86 -65.65 32.70
C ASP A 3 -15.28 -64.25 32.25
N ASN A 4 -14.31 -63.63 31.60
CA ASN A 4 -14.24 -62.26 31.14
C ASN A 4 -14.59 -62.29 29.64
N GLU A 5 -15.73 -61.72 29.25
CA GLU A 5 -15.99 -61.34 27.86
C GLU A 5 -16.10 -59.82 27.80
N PHE A 6 -14.95 -59.18 27.60
CA PHE A 6 -14.84 -57.77 27.26
C PHE A 6 -15.22 -57.58 25.79
N GLY A 7 -16.40 -57.02 25.53
CA GLY A 7 -16.73 -56.41 24.26
C GLY A 7 -15.93 -55.11 24.10
N GLY A 8 -14.88 -55.15 23.27
CA GLY A 8 -14.11 -53.98 22.86
C GLY A 8 -14.96 -53.07 21.98
N PHE A 9 -15.36 -51.92 22.54
CA PHE A 9 -15.87 -50.80 21.76
C PHE A 9 -14.68 -49.88 21.47
N ASP A 10 -14.16 -49.98 20.25
CA ASP A 10 -13.06 -49.16 19.75
C ASP A 10 -13.56 -47.73 19.56
N LEU A 11 -13.24 -46.84 20.51
CA LEU A 11 -13.44 -45.41 20.33
C LEU A 11 -12.14 -44.84 19.73
N PRO A 12 -12.17 -44.26 18.52
CA PRO A 12 -10.98 -43.63 17.97
C PRO A 12 -10.67 -42.37 18.78
N GLY A 13 -9.61 -42.47 19.59
CA GLY A 13 -8.95 -41.35 20.23
C GLY A 13 -8.31 -40.45 19.18
N GLY A 14 -9.04 -39.43 18.74
CA GLY A 14 -8.49 -38.26 18.07
C GLY A 14 -8.40 -37.11 19.07
N SER A 15 -7.21 -36.85 19.58
CA SER A 15 -6.86 -35.64 20.33
C SER A 15 -7.11 -34.41 19.45
N ARG A 16 -8.30 -33.82 19.54
CA ARG A 16 -8.57 -32.48 19.03
C ARG A 16 -8.26 -31.49 20.15
N THR A 17 -7.07 -30.92 20.06
CA THR A 17 -6.74 -29.66 20.72
C THR A 17 -7.85 -28.67 20.41
N ARG A 18 -8.55 -28.24 21.45
CA ARG A 18 -9.49 -27.13 21.43
C ARG A 18 -8.65 -25.85 21.29
N THR A 19 -8.16 -25.57 20.09
CA THR A 19 -7.64 -24.25 19.77
C THR A 19 -8.85 -23.37 19.53
N SER A 20 -8.95 -22.33 20.34
CA SER A 20 -9.85 -21.19 20.21
C SER A 20 -10.04 -20.80 18.74
N GLU A 21 -11.21 -21.10 18.19
CA GLU A 21 -11.75 -20.39 17.04
C GLU A 21 -12.07 -18.99 17.55
N ASP A 22 -11.11 -18.09 17.39
CA ASP A 22 -11.33 -16.67 17.51
C ASP A 22 -12.09 -16.25 16.24
N PRO A 23 -13.37 -15.87 16.30
CA PRO A 23 -14.16 -15.53 15.11
C PRO A 23 -13.66 -14.27 14.38
N LEU A 24 -12.65 -13.61 14.95
CA LEU A 24 -11.93 -12.48 14.35
C LEU A 24 -10.73 -12.93 13.50
N ALA A 25 -10.24 -14.17 13.63
CA ALA A 25 -9.10 -14.67 12.85
C ALA A 25 -9.47 -14.87 11.36
N ASP A 26 -10.69 -15.34 11.07
CA ASP A 26 -11.22 -15.43 9.69
C ASP A 26 -11.48 -14.05 9.07
N PHE A 27 -11.69 -13.00 9.89
CA PHE A 27 -11.91 -11.65 9.41
C PHE A 27 -10.64 -10.98 8.86
N VAL A 28 -9.46 -11.47 9.25
CA VAL A 28 -8.17 -10.97 8.78
C VAL A 28 -7.77 -11.61 7.44
N ASP A 29 -8.24 -12.83 7.14
CA ASP A 29 -7.94 -13.53 5.88
C ASP A 29 -8.69 -12.95 4.67
N ILE A 30 -9.86 -12.30 4.87
CA ILE A 30 -10.62 -11.65 3.79
C ILE A 30 -9.94 -10.36 3.30
N ILE A 31 -9.02 -9.78 4.09
CA ILE A 31 -8.25 -8.58 3.70
C ILE A 31 -6.87 -8.95 3.13
N GLY A 32 -6.51 -10.23 3.11
CA GLY A 32 -5.13 -10.68 2.88
C GLY A 32 -4.73 -11.04 1.44
N ASP A 33 -5.66 -11.34 0.53
CA ASP A 33 -5.32 -12.16 -0.66
C ASP A 33 -5.23 -11.44 -2.03
N GLU A 34 -5.16 -10.11 -2.08
CA GLU A 34 -4.98 -9.38 -3.37
C GLU A 34 -3.86 -8.32 -3.37
N GLN A 35 -2.92 -8.38 -2.42
CA GLN A 35 -1.84 -7.38 -2.30
C GLN A 35 -0.58 -7.64 -3.14
N ASP A 36 -0.63 -8.57 -4.11
CA ASP A 36 0.53 -8.92 -4.95
C ASP A 36 0.46 -8.42 -6.39
N GLU A 37 -0.34 -7.39 -6.68
CA GLU A 37 -0.08 -6.49 -7.81
C GLU A 37 0.64 -5.23 -7.32
N PHE A 38 1.78 -5.44 -6.65
CA PHE A 38 2.78 -4.40 -6.52
C PHE A 38 3.09 -3.88 -7.93
N ILE A 39 2.66 -2.66 -8.22
CA ILE A 39 3.07 -1.94 -9.42
C ILE A 39 4.60 -1.95 -9.40
N ASP A 40 5.19 -2.68 -10.35
CA ASP A 40 6.63 -2.88 -10.47
C ASP A 40 7.35 -1.52 -10.47
N LEU A 41 7.86 -1.14 -9.30
CA LEU A 41 8.39 0.18 -8.99
C LEU A 41 9.80 0.37 -9.58
N ALA A 42 10.35 -0.66 -10.24
CA ALA A 42 11.76 -0.74 -10.56
C ALA A 42 12.11 -0.67 -12.06
N ALA A 43 11.15 -0.40 -12.96
CA ALA A 43 11.47 -0.15 -14.36
C ALA A 43 11.46 1.36 -14.68
N VAL A 44 12.42 2.09 -14.11
CA VAL A 44 13.03 3.20 -14.86
C VAL A 44 14.10 2.54 -15.69
N GLU A 45 13.73 2.11 -16.89
CA GLU A 45 14.70 1.66 -17.90
C GLU A 45 15.70 2.82 -18.07
N SER A 46 16.93 2.61 -17.57
CA SER A 46 18.04 3.54 -17.80
C SER A 46 18.45 3.39 -19.26
N ASP A 47 17.68 4.03 -20.13
CA ASP A 47 18.06 4.27 -21.52
C ASP A 47 19.19 5.31 -21.54
N ASP A 48 20.41 4.85 -21.26
CA ASP A 48 21.64 5.67 -21.32
C ASP A 48 22.00 6.08 -22.77
N ASP A 49 21.19 5.69 -23.76
CA ASP A 49 21.39 5.91 -25.19
C ASP A 49 21.39 7.37 -25.64
N VAL A 50 20.83 8.29 -24.84
CA VAL A 50 20.74 9.71 -25.21
C VAL A 50 22.12 10.38 -25.23
N PHE A 51 23.02 9.96 -24.35
CA PHE A 51 24.35 10.54 -24.20
C PHE A 51 25.44 9.75 -24.95
N SER A 52 25.19 8.47 -25.28
CA SER A 52 26.17 7.61 -25.95
C SER A 52 26.25 7.81 -27.46
N LYS A 53 25.25 8.45 -28.08
CA LYS A 53 25.16 8.56 -29.54
C LYS A 53 25.97 9.75 -30.08
N VAL A 54 27.25 9.51 -30.36
CA VAL A 54 28.12 10.44 -31.08
C VAL A 54 27.72 10.48 -32.57
N ILE A 55 27.32 11.65 -33.07
CA ILE A 55 27.05 11.83 -34.51
C ILE A 55 28.39 12.15 -35.21
N PRO A 56 28.72 11.53 -36.35
CA PRO A 56 29.95 11.87 -37.06
C PRO A 56 29.79 13.10 -37.97
N MET A 57 30.89 13.83 -38.20
CA MET A 57 30.93 14.90 -39.21
C MET A 57 30.77 14.33 -40.64
N PRO A 58 29.91 14.91 -41.50
CA PRO A 58 29.79 14.45 -42.87
C PRO A 58 31.03 14.84 -43.70
N GLY A 59 31.66 13.84 -44.35
CA GLY A 59 32.73 14.05 -45.33
C GLY A 59 34.16 14.11 -44.77
N VAL A 60 34.34 13.83 -43.48
CA VAL A 60 35.65 13.73 -42.82
C VAL A 60 35.76 12.30 -42.27
N GLY A 61 36.65 11.49 -42.82
CA GLY A 61 36.85 10.09 -42.42
C GLY A 61 37.59 9.95 -41.08
N VAL A 62 37.14 10.68 -40.06
CA VAL A 62 37.69 10.63 -38.70
C VAL A 62 36.73 9.81 -37.85
N ASP A 63 37.20 8.65 -37.42
CA ASP A 63 36.53 7.76 -36.49
C ASP A 63 36.55 8.41 -35.10
N LEU A 64 35.43 8.98 -34.67
CA LEU A 64 35.31 9.74 -33.42
C LEU A 64 35.34 8.87 -32.15
N ALA A 65 35.52 7.56 -32.28
CA ALA A 65 35.83 6.70 -31.13
C ALA A 65 37.19 7.03 -30.49
N SER A 66 38.04 7.83 -31.15
CA SER A 66 39.41 8.11 -30.70
C SER A 66 39.82 9.57 -30.56
N ASP A 67 38.97 10.59 -30.80
CA ASP A 67 39.41 11.96 -30.49
C ASP A 67 38.27 13.00 -30.46
N PRO A 68 38.00 13.65 -29.32
CA PRO A 68 37.13 14.81 -29.26
C PRO A 68 37.90 15.99 -29.84
N LEU A 69 37.75 16.28 -31.14
CA LEU A 69 38.28 17.48 -31.84
C LEU A 69 39.41 18.11 -31.05
N ASP A 70 40.59 17.50 -31.16
CA ASP A 70 41.69 17.76 -30.24
C ASP A 70 41.79 19.27 -30.05
N SER A 71 41.49 19.73 -28.84
CA SER A 71 41.67 21.13 -28.47
C SER A 71 43.09 21.62 -28.78
N ALA A 72 44.02 20.68 -29.03
CA ALA A 72 45.32 20.94 -29.60
C ALA A 72 45.32 21.46 -31.04
N GLU A 73 44.35 21.21 -31.93
CA GLU A 73 44.35 21.78 -33.30
C GLU A 73 44.00 23.28 -33.28
N VAL A 74 42.91 23.64 -32.59
CA VAL A 74 42.53 25.04 -32.34
C VAL A 74 43.62 25.76 -31.55
N GLY A 75 44.13 25.09 -30.50
CA GLY A 75 45.23 25.58 -29.68
C GLY A 75 46.53 25.73 -30.47
N ALA A 76 46.82 24.83 -31.42
CA ALA A 76 48.00 24.89 -32.27
C ALA A 76 47.90 26.02 -33.29
N MET A 77 46.72 26.25 -33.89
CA MET A 77 46.53 27.41 -34.77
C MET A 77 46.69 28.72 -34.00
N GLN A 78 46.09 28.82 -32.81
CA GLN A 78 46.24 29.99 -31.94
C GLN A 78 47.71 30.20 -31.55
N SER A 79 48.40 29.14 -31.13
CA SER A 79 49.82 29.19 -30.77
C SER A 79 50.71 29.61 -31.95
N MET A 80 50.44 29.12 -33.17
CA MET A 80 51.17 29.53 -34.38
C MET A 80 50.95 31.01 -34.71
N LEU A 81 49.73 31.52 -34.51
CA LEU A 81 49.43 32.94 -34.71
C LEU A 81 50.12 33.81 -33.65
N GLU A 82 50.10 33.38 -32.38
CA GLU A 82 50.78 34.03 -31.27
C GLU A 82 52.30 34.05 -31.48
N GLU A 83 52.88 32.95 -31.94
CA GLU A 83 54.29 32.85 -32.29
C GLU A 83 54.66 33.80 -33.44
N LEU A 84 53.83 33.89 -34.48
CA LEU A 84 54.03 34.83 -35.58
C LEU A 84 53.93 36.30 -35.13
N ILE A 85 53.00 36.61 -34.24
CA ILE A 85 52.87 37.94 -33.64
C ILE A 85 54.11 38.25 -32.80
N ALA A 86 54.58 37.30 -31.98
CA ALA A 86 55.79 37.45 -31.18
C ALA A 86 57.04 37.66 -32.03
N GLN A 87 57.21 36.87 -33.11
CA GLN A 87 58.31 37.02 -34.07
C GLN A 87 58.30 38.40 -34.75
N LEU A 88 57.12 38.96 -35.03
CA LEU A 88 57.00 40.31 -35.59
C LEU A 88 57.34 41.40 -34.58
N LEU A 89 56.99 41.21 -33.31
CA LEU A 89 57.28 42.16 -32.22
C LEU A 89 58.76 42.18 -31.81
N GLU A 90 59.45 41.03 -31.86
CA GLU A 90 60.87 40.90 -31.52
C GLU A 90 61.80 41.27 -32.68
N ALA A 91 61.30 41.24 -33.92
CA ALA A 91 62.11 41.49 -35.10
C ALA A 91 62.69 42.92 -35.14
N LYS A 92 63.93 43.01 -35.62
CA LYS A 92 64.74 44.24 -35.60
C LYS A 92 64.12 45.33 -36.49
N THR A 93 63.82 46.48 -35.90
CA THR A 93 63.33 47.68 -36.62
C THR A 93 64.48 48.46 -37.24
N MET A 94 64.23 49.09 -38.39
CA MET A 94 65.20 49.96 -39.05
C MET A 94 65.11 51.39 -38.50
N PRO A 95 66.23 52.08 -38.16
CA PRO A 95 66.16 53.44 -37.66
C PRO A 95 65.59 54.39 -38.73
N LEU A 96 64.66 55.26 -38.34
CA LEU A 96 63.91 56.21 -39.19
C LEU A 96 62.83 55.59 -40.11
N SER A 97 62.46 54.31 -39.94
CA SER A 97 61.37 53.67 -40.70
C SER A 97 60.48 52.81 -39.80
N GLN A 98 59.20 52.66 -40.17
CA GLN A 98 58.26 51.74 -39.51
C GLN A 98 58.44 50.27 -39.96
N ASN A 99 59.48 49.97 -40.74
CA ASN A 99 59.68 48.65 -41.35
C ASN A 99 60.48 47.72 -40.43
N VAL A 100 60.05 46.45 -40.40
CA VAL A 100 60.61 45.36 -39.58
C VAL A 100 61.29 44.34 -40.50
N LEU A 101 62.48 43.86 -40.12
CA LEU A 101 63.21 42.84 -40.87
C LEU A 101 62.74 41.44 -40.47
N VAL A 102 61.97 40.78 -41.33
CA VAL A 102 61.44 39.42 -41.10
C VAL A 102 61.90 38.49 -42.22
N ASN A 103 62.11 37.21 -41.90
CA ASN A 103 62.29 36.17 -42.92
C ASN A 103 60.97 35.95 -43.65
N LYS A 104 60.82 36.62 -44.80
CA LYS A 104 59.62 36.57 -45.64
C LYS A 104 59.20 35.15 -46.02
N ALA A 105 60.15 34.26 -46.29
CA ALA A 105 59.83 32.89 -46.71
C ALA A 105 59.19 32.09 -45.57
N ALA A 106 59.81 32.10 -44.38
CA ALA A 106 59.27 31.41 -43.21
C ALA A 106 57.91 31.98 -42.76
N PHE A 107 57.76 33.30 -42.81
CA PHE A 107 56.52 33.99 -42.42
C PHE A 107 55.34 33.64 -43.33
N ILE A 108 55.58 33.59 -44.65
CA ILE A 108 54.56 33.21 -45.63
C ILE A 108 54.17 31.74 -45.46
N THR A 109 55.12 30.83 -45.28
CA THR A 109 54.83 29.40 -45.08
C THR A 109 53.97 29.14 -43.85
N ASN A 110 54.23 29.83 -42.74
CA ASN A 110 53.41 29.72 -41.53
C ASN A 110 51.99 30.29 -41.73
N LEU A 111 51.85 31.42 -42.45
CA LEU A 111 50.54 31.98 -42.82
C LEU A 111 49.74 31.06 -43.76
N GLU A 112 50.40 30.45 -44.75
CA GLU A 112 49.78 29.48 -45.66
C GLU A 112 49.29 28.24 -44.91
N ARG A 113 50.06 27.78 -43.92
CA ARG A 113 49.65 26.68 -43.04
C ARG A 113 48.42 27.05 -42.21
N ILE A 114 48.38 28.23 -41.58
CA ILE A 114 47.20 28.71 -40.84
C ILE A 114 45.98 28.83 -41.77
N LEU A 115 46.18 29.39 -42.97
CA LEU A 115 45.11 29.54 -43.96
C LEU A 115 44.56 28.20 -44.45
N SER A 116 45.39 27.15 -44.50
CA SER A 116 44.96 25.80 -44.86
C SER A 116 44.12 25.11 -43.78
N LEU A 117 44.38 25.42 -42.49
CA LEU A 117 43.69 24.83 -41.34
C LEU A 117 42.37 25.56 -41.00
N LEU A 118 42.26 26.86 -41.30
CA LEU A 118 41.08 27.68 -40.97
C LEU A 118 39.75 27.14 -41.52
N PRO A 119 39.63 26.66 -42.77
CA PRO A 119 38.38 26.11 -43.30
C PRO A 119 37.90 24.85 -42.55
N GLU A 120 38.84 24.05 -42.05
CA GLU A 120 38.58 22.84 -41.29
C GLU A 120 38.05 23.17 -39.89
N GLU A 121 38.67 24.11 -39.20
CA GLU A 121 38.22 24.57 -37.88
C GLU A 121 36.84 25.20 -37.90
N VAL A 122 36.55 26.05 -38.90
CA VAL A 122 35.22 26.65 -39.02
C VAL A 122 34.17 25.58 -39.38
N ARG A 123 34.55 24.50 -40.09
CA ARG A 123 33.66 23.35 -40.32
C ARG A 123 33.39 22.60 -39.02
N ALA A 124 34.42 22.40 -38.20
CA ALA A 124 34.30 21.75 -36.90
C ALA A 124 33.38 22.53 -35.94
N ALA A 125 33.61 23.84 -35.80
CA ALA A 125 32.79 24.71 -34.96
C ALA A 125 31.30 24.70 -35.39
N ARG A 126 31.02 24.79 -36.70
CA ARG A 126 29.65 24.72 -37.23
C ARG A 126 28.99 23.36 -37.03
N TRP A 127 29.78 22.30 -36.98
CA TRP A 127 29.25 20.98 -36.68
C TRP A 127 28.95 20.84 -35.19
N MET A 128 29.83 21.30 -34.31
CA MET A 128 29.64 21.28 -32.86
C MET A 128 28.37 22.04 -32.44
N ILE A 129 28.11 23.21 -33.03
CA ILE A 129 26.88 23.97 -32.77
C ILE A 129 25.63 23.17 -33.18
N ARG A 130 25.64 22.56 -34.37
CA ARG A 130 24.51 21.72 -34.82
C ARG A 130 24.32 20.49 -33.94
N GLU A 131 25.40 19.88 -33.49
CA GLU A 131 25.31 18.73 -32.60
C GLU A 131 24.79 19.12 -31.22
N GLN A 132 25.20 20.28 -30.69
CA GLN A 132 24.65 20.81 -29.45
C GLN A 132 23.14 21.06 -29.56
N GLU A 133 22.67 21.66 -30.66
CA GLU A 133 21.24 21.87 -30.90
C GLU A 133 20.49 20.54 -30.98
N ALA A 134 21.03 19.56 -31.71
CA ALA A 134 20.43 18.23 -31.84
C ALA A 134 20.39 17.49 -30.49
N PHE A 135 21.46 17.59 -29.68
CA PHE A 135 21.53 17.01 -28.36
C PHE A 135 20.50 17.64 -27.41
N VAL A 136 20.39 18.97 -27.36
CA VAL A 136 19.38 19.67 -26.56
C VAL A 136 17.97 19.27 -26.97
N ALA A 137 17.70 19.11 -28.27
CA ALA A 137 16.41 18.64 -28.75
C ALA A 137 16.09 17.21 -28.25
N ARG A 138 17.04 16.28 -28.34
CA ARG A 138 16.90 14.89 -27.85
C ARG A 138 16.64 14.84 -26.35
N VAL A 139 17.41 15.59 -25.56
CA VAL A 139 17.25 15.67 -24.11
C VAL A 139 15.86 16.20 -23.76
N ASN A 140 15.42 17.30 -24.39
CA ASN A 140 14.11 17.88 -24.14
C ASN A 140 12.96 16.92 -24.48
N GLU A 141 13.07 16.16 -25.57
CA GLU A 141 12.06 15.16 -25.94
C GLU A 141 11.99 14.01 -24.92
N LYS A 142 13.14 13.45 -24.52
CA LYS A 142 13.18 12.38 -23.50
C LYS A 142 12.69 12.89 -22.15
N SER A 143 13.10 14.09 -21.71
CA SER A 143 12.60 14.69 -20.47
C SER A 143 11.09 14.85 -20.48
N LYS A 144 10.49 15.28 -21.59
CA LYS A 144 9.03 15.33 -21.73
C LYS A 144 8.38 13.95 -21.63
N GLY A 145 8.97 12.93 -22.26
CA GLY A 145 8.51 11.55 -22.18
C GLY A 145 8.54 11.02 -20.74
N ILE A 146 9.66 11.22 -20.04
CA ILE A 146 9.81 10.84 -18.62
C ILE A 146 8.78 11.58 -17.76
N MET A 147 8.65 12.90 -17.91
CA MET A 147 7.68 13.68 -17.15
C MET A 147 6.24 13.20 -17.36
N ALA A 148 5.86 12.89 -18.60
CA ALA A 148 4.53 12.36 -18.92
C ALA A 148 4.30 11.00 -18.25
N GLN A 149 5.28 10.08 -18.34
CA GLN A 149 5.20 8.77 -17.72
C GLN A 149 5.16 8.86 -16.19
N THR A 150 6.00 9.69 -15.57
CA THR A 150 6.00 9.92 -14.13
C THR A 150 4.68 10.50 -13.67
N ASN A 151 4.11 11.45 -14.41
CA ASN A 151 2.82 12.02 -14.05
C ASN A 151 1.68 11.00 -14.15
N GLN A 152 1.66 10.17 -15.21
CA GLN A 152 0.69 9.07 -15.34
C GLN A 152 0.82 8.07 -14.18
N LYS A 153 2.04 7.65 -13.84
CA LYS A 153 2.30 6.76 -12.70
C LYS A 153 1.85 7.39 -11.38
N ALA A 154 2.16 8.66 -11.15
CA ALA A 154 1.74 9.39 -9.95
C ALA A 154 0.21 9.46 -9.83
N HIS A 155 -0.47 9.74 -10.94
CA HIS A 155 -1.94 9.73 -10.98
C HIS A 155 -2.51 8.36 -10.64
N ALA A 156 -1.97 7.28 -11.21
CA ALA A 156 -2.41 5.91 -10.91
C ALA A 156 -2.22 5.56 -9.42
N ILE A 157 -1.08 5.94 -8.83
CA ILE A 157 -0.83 5.74 -7.39
C ILE A 157 -1.87 6.49 -6.54
N MET A 158 -2.15 7.75 -6.87
CA MET A 158 -3.13 8.55 -6.13
C MET A 158 -4.54 7.98 -6.25
N GLU A 159 -4.91 7.46 -7.41
CA GLU A 159 -6.23 6.88 -7.65
C GLU A 159 -6.40 5.56 -6.88
N ASN A 160 -5.40 4.68 -6.92
CA ASN A 160 -5.39 3.45 -6.13
C ASN A 160 -5.46 3.74 -4.63
N ALA A 161 -4.69 4.70 -4.14
CA ALA A 161 -4.71 5.09 -2.73
C ALA A 161 -6.07 5.64 -2.29
N ARG A 162 -6.75 6.41 -3.15
CA ARG A 162 -8.12 6.89 -2.90
C ARG A 162 -9.11 5.74 -2.84
N HIS A 163 -9.06 4.83 -3.81
CA HIS A 163 -9.94 3.67 -3.85
C HIS A 163 -9.78 2.81 -2.59
N GLN A 164 -8.55 2.54 -2.15
CA GLN A 164 -8.28 1.83 -0.91
C GLN A 164 -8.82 2.56 0.32
N ALA A 165 -8.63 3.88 0.40
CA ALA A 165 -9.18 4.68 1.50
C ALA A 165 -10.71 4.61 1.56
N ASP A 166 -11.39 4.73 0.40
CA ASP A 166 -12.85 4.63 0.32
C ASP A 166 -13.35 3.24 0.75
N LEU A 167 -12.65 2.17 0.34
CA LEU A 167 -12.95 0.81 0.79
C LEU A 167 -12.81 0.67 2.31
N MET A 168 -11.71 1.14 2.90
CA MET A 168 -11.49 1.07 4.35
C MET A 168 -12.56 1.83 5.13
N VAL A 169 -12.96 3.01 4.66
CA VAL A 169 -14.05 3.78 5.28
C VAL A 169 -15.39 3.04 5.16
N SER A 170 -15.69 2.48 3.99
CA SER A 170 -16.92 1.72 3.77
C SER A 170 -16.99 0.50 4.69
N GLN A 171 -15.90 -0.27 4.83
CA GLN A 171 -15.82 -1.42 5.70
C GLN A 171 -15.97 -1.02 7.16
N SER A 172 -15.30 0.07 7.59
CA SER A 172 -15.44 0.59 8.95
C SER A 172 -16.88 1.00 9.26
N ASN A 173 -17.59 1.60 8.31
CA ASN A 173 -18.99 1.97 8.49
C ASN A 173 -19.90 0.75 8.62
N ILE A 174 -19.70 -0.28 7.78
CA ILE A 174 -20.44 -1.54 7.86
C ILE A 174 -20.23 -2.22 9.22
N VAL A 175 -18.99 -2.26 9.72
CA VAL A 175 -18.69 -2.83 11.04
C VAL A 175 -19.34 -2.03 12.15
N ALA A 176 -19.29 -0.70 12.09
CA ALA A 176 -19.93 0.16 13.08
C ALA A 176 -21.45 -0.03 13.12
N GLU A 177 -22.10 -0.13 11.96
CA GLU A 177 -23.54 -0.39 11.82
C GLU A 177 -23.90 -1.77 12.37
N ALA A 178 -23.15 -2.82 12.00
CA ALA A 178 -23.37 -4.17 12.50
C ALA A 178 -23.23 -4.26 14.03
N VAL A 179 -22.28 -3.53 14.63
CA VAL A 179 -22.11 -3.46 16.08
C VAL A 179 -23.30 -2.78 16.75
N GLU A 180 -23.83 -1.69 16.18
CA GLU A 180 -25.02 -1.04 16.72
C GLU A 180 -26.25 -1.94 16.63
N GLU A 181 -26.47 -2.61 15.50
CA GLU A 181 -27.56 -3.57 15.33
C GLU A 181 -27.44 -4.73 16.33
N ALA A 182 -26.24 -5.28 16.52
CA ALA A 182 -25.99 -6.31 17.52
C ALA A 182 -26.32 -5.83 18.93
N ASN A 183 -25.94 -4.60 19.30
CA ASN A 183 -26.27 -4.01 20.59
C ASN A 183 -27.79 -3.83 20.77
N ILE A 184 -28.50 -3.39 19.74
CA ILE A 184 -29.97 -3.30 19.75
C ILE A 184 -30.58 -4.68 19.96
N LEU A 185 -30.12 -5.69 19.22
CA LEU A 185 -30.61 -7.06 19.33
C LEU A 185 -30.40 -7.63 20.74
N VAL A 186 -29.22 -7.43 21.32
CA VAL A 186 -28.90 -7.86 22.70
C VAL A 186 -29.83 -7.17 23.69
N ARG A 187 -29.99 -5.85 23.60
CA ARG A 187 -30.91 -5.09 24.48
C ARG A 187 -32.35 -5.59 24.38
N ASN A 188 -32.81 -5.91 23.17
CA ASN A 188 -34.14 -6.45 22.94
C ASN A 188 -34.28 -7.86 23.52
N ALA A 189 -33.31 -8.74 23.30
CA ALA A 189 -33.30 -10.10 23.83
C ALA A 189 -33.29 -10.11 25.36
N GLU A 190 -32.50 -9.24 26.00
CA GLU A 190 -32.51 -9.07 27.44
C GLU A 190 -33.84 -8.53 27.98
N GLY A 191 -34.42 -7.54 27.29
CA GLY A 191 -35.73 -6.99 27.63
C GLY A 191 -36.82 -8.06 27.56
N GLU A 192 -36.81 -8.85 26.50
CA GLU A 192 -37.72 -9.96 26.28
C GLU A 192 -37.54 -11.07 27.31
N GLY A 193 -36.29 -11.42 27.63
CA GLY A 193 -35.98 -12.39 28.69
C GLY A 193 -36.51 -11.93 30.05
N ARG A 194 -36.34 -10.65 30.41
CA ARG A 194 -36.93 -10.08 31.64
C ARG A 194 -38.46 -10.15 31.61
N ARG A 195 -39.07 -9.80 30.47
CA ARG A 195 -40.53 -9.85 30.29
C ARG A 195 -41.09 -11.26 30.48
N ILE A 196 -40.48 -12.26 29.84
CA ILE A 196 -40.89 -13.67 29.96
C ILE A 196 -40.76 -14.15 31.40
N ARG A 197 -39.66 -13.78 32.08
CA ARG A 197 -39.45 -14.15 33.49
C ARG A 197 -40.55 -13.58 34.39
N LEU A 198 -40.85 -12.30 34.27
CA LEU A 198 -41.92 -11.67 35.06
C LEU A 198 -43.28 -12.32 34.78
N GLN A 199 -43.59 -12.60 33.51
CA GLN A 199 -44.82 -13.30 33.15
C GLN A 199 -44.91 -14.72 33.73
N ALA A 200 -43.79 -15.43 33.80
CA ALA A 200 -43.74 -16.76 34.40
C ALA A 200 -43.91 -16.70 35.93
N GLU A 201 -43.34 -15.68 36.58
CA GLU A 201 -43.54 -15.40 38.01
C GLU A 201 -45.01 -15.06 38.30
N ASP A 202 -45.62 -14.15 37.54
CA ASP A 202 -47.04 -13.78 37.65
C ASP A 202 -47.98 -14.98 37.42
N TYR A 203 -47.68 -15.79 36.40
CA TYR A 203 -48.44 -17.01 36.13
C TYR A 203 -48.33 -18.01 37.29
N SER A 204 -47.12 -18.19 37.84
CA SER A 204 -46.91 -19.10 38.97
C SER A 204 -47.70 -18.63 40.21
N GLU A 205 -47.72 -17.33 40.48
CA GLU A 205 -48.49 -16.75 41.58
C GLU A 205 -50.00 -17.00 41.41
N ASP A 206 -50.56 -16.72 40.22
CA ASP A 206 -51.99 -16.98 39.93
C ASP A 206 -52.35 -18.46 40.15
N ARG A 207 -51.48 -19.38 39.70
CA ARG A 207 -51.69 -20.82 39.92
C ARG A 207 -51.60 -21.21 41.39
N LEU A 208 -50.70 -20.59 42.17
CA LEU A 208 -50.57 -20.83 43.61
C LEU A 208 -51.79 -20.31 44.38
N VAL A 209 -52.29 -19.11 44.04
CA VAL A 209 -53.52 -18.55 44.62
C VAL A 209 -54.72 -19.45 44.33
N GLN A 210 -54.85 -19.96 43.10
CA GLN A 210 -55.91 -20.93 42.76
C GLN A 210 -55.82 -22.21 43.60
N LEU A 211 -54.61 -22.75 43.79
CA LEU A 211 -54.40 -23.92 44.64
C LEU A 211 -54.73 -23.63 46.11
N GLU A 212 -54.35 -22.46 46.63
CA GLU A 212 -54.70 -22.04 47.99
C GLU A 212 -56.22 -22.00 48.18
N HIS A 213 -56.97 -21.40 47.25
CA HIS A 213 -58.43 -21.38 47.31
C HIS A 213 -59.04 -22.78 47.27
N LEU A 214 -58.53 -23.68 46.41
CA LEU A 214 -58.98 -25.06 46.33
C LEU A 214 -58.71 -25.82 47.63
N PHE A 215 -57.52 -25.70 48.21
CA PHE A 215 -57.18 -26.32 49.49
C PHE A 215 -58.00 -25.74 50.64
N GLY A 216 -58.23 -24.42 50.66
CA GLY A 216 -59.09 -23.76 51.63
C GLY A 216 -60.53 -24.30 51.61
N ASN A 217 -61.06 -24.53 50.41
CA ASN A 217 -62.38 -25.16 50.23
C ASN A 217 -62.38 -26.62 50.69
N LEU A 218 -61.35 -27.41 50.35
CA LEU A 218 -61.23 -28.81 50.77
C LEU A 218 -61.13 -28.94 52.29
N VAL A 219 -60.31 -28.10 52.95
CA VAL A 219 -60.20 -28.08 54.42
C VAL A 219 -61.54 -27.70 55.05
N ARG A 220 -62.28 -26.76 54.47
CA ARG A 220 -63.63 -26.41 54.94
C ARG A 220 -64.57 -27.62 54.86
N GLN A 221 -64.59 -28.32 53.73
CA GLN A 221 -65.39 -29.52 53.52
C GLN A 221 -65.02 -30.66 54.50
N VAL A 222 -63.73 -30.87 54.77
CA VAL A 222 -63.28 -31.86 55.78
C VAL A 222 -63.73 -31.46 57.19
N ARG A 223 -63.71 -30.17 57.53
CA ARG A 223 -64.20 -29.69 58.84
C ARG A 223 -65.71 -29.86 58.98
N GLU A 224 -66.46 -29.57 57.93
CA GLU A 224 -67.92 -29.76 57.87
C GLU A 224 -68.28 -31.24 58.06
N THR A 225 -67.74 -32.12 57.21
CA THR A 225 -67.96 -33.58 57.32
C THR A 225 -67.56 -34.12 58.69
N ARG A 226 -66.41 -33.70 59.25
CA ARG A 226 -66.01 -34.08 60.61
C ARG A 226 -67.02 -33.59 61.66
N SER A 227 -67.53 -32.36 61.54
CA SER A 227 -68.54 -31.80 62.46
C SER A 227 -69.84 -32.60 62.39
N GLU A 228 -70.29 -32.99 61.20
CA GLU A 228 -71.45 -33.87 61.00
C GLU A 228 -71.26 -35.22 61.70
N PHE A 229 -70.09 -35.86 61.55
CA PHE A 229 -69.77 -37.10 62.26
C PHE A 229 -69.76 -36.94 63.79
N HIS A 230 -69.29 -35.79 64.31
CA HIS A 230 -69.32 -35.52 65.76
C HIS A 230 -70.75 -35.26 66.27
N GLN A 231 -71.61 -34.61 65.48
CA GLN A 231 -73.04 -34.43 65.83
C GLN A 231 -73.84 -35.73 65.75
N ALA A 232 -73.49 -36.63 64.82
CA ALA A 232 -74.12 -37.94 64.68
C ALA A 232 -73.74 -38.94 65.80
N ARG A 233 -72.77 -38.61 66.67
CA ARG A 233 -72.43 -39.40 67.86
C ARG A 233 -73.34 -38.97 69.03
N PRO A 234 -74.25 -39.82 69.53
CA PRO A 234 -75.08 -39.47 70.69
C PRO A 234 -74.19 -39.17 71.90
N PRO A 235 -74.57 -38.25 72.81
CA PRO A 235 -73.87 -38.08 74.07
C PRO A 235 -73.79 -39.44 74.76
N ALA A 236 -72.62 -39.81 75.27
CA ALA A 236 -72.45 -41.06 76.00
C ALA A 236 -73.48 -41.10 77.13
N GLY A 237 -74.51 -41.94 76.98
CA GLY A 237 -75.47 -42.17 78.05
C GLY A 237 -74.73 -42.65 79.29
N ASP A 238 -75.16 -42.16 80.45
CA ASP A 238 -74.56 -42.49 81.76
C ASP A 238 -74.33 -44.00 81.85
N ILE A 239 -73.06 -44.39 81.96
CA ILE A 239 -72.68 -45.78 82.19
C ILE A 239 -73.13 -46.09 83.62
N PRO A 240 -74.08 -47.01 83.86
CA PRO A 240 -74.46 -47.35 85.22
C PRO A 240 -73.25 -47.99 85.92
N ILE A 241 -72.81 -47.36 87.01
CA ILE A 241 -71.83 -47.93 87.94
C ILE A 241 -72.57 -49.06 88.66
N LEU A 242 -72.19 -50.31 88.37
CA LEU A 242 -72.64 -51.47 89.14
C LEU A 242 -71.86 -51.48 90.46
N ASP A 243 -72.59 -51.30 91.57
CA ASP A 243 -72.16 -51.56 92.95
C ASP A 243 -72.24 -53.07 93.24
#